data_AF-A0A350X8T0-F1
#
_entry.id   AF-A0A350X8T0-F1
#
_cell.length_a   1.000
_cell.length_b   1.000
_cell.length_c   1.000
_cell.angle_alpha   90.00
_cell.angle_beta   90.00
_cell.angle_gamma   90.00
#
_symmetry.space_group_name_H-M   'P 1'
#
loop_
_entity.id
_entity.type
_entity.pdbx_description
1 polymer ?
#
loop_
_entity_poly.entity_id
_entity_poly.type
_entity_poly.pdbx_seq_one_letter_code
_entity_poly.pdbx_strand_id
1 'polypeptide(L)'
;MWQLTNPTTIKAELEFSSSFQSKISVTQLWDDNVQLINAVEYVNWGEAELQFIVCEACGIVGCQPQGWVELKRADSVVFIMPAFTTIEKASEKRKEEYLPPHYLLERGAICIEQKSYANTLCQIAAFPDFEALSLLSAWEASKIFQLEAPSRVLGHLLNPSELYQDIVIASSEGNFKEQAFELISLVNNLSRDTRTAKLRRLTEYDQIISLYVDISGFPEWKALSYNGLRYSLYLEPGYIID
;
A
#
# COMPACT_ATOMS: atom_id res chain seq x y z
N MET A 1 -0.96 2.18 -6.55
CA MET A 1 0.39 1.95 -6.00
C MET A 1 1.37 2.67 -6.89
N TRP A 2 2.57 2.88 -6.40
CA TRP A 2 3.67 3.32 -7.25
C TRP A 2 4.90 2.47 -7.04
N GLN A 3 5.74 2.44 -8.06
CA GLN A 3 7.01 1.74 -8.01
C GLN A 3 8.04 2.64 -7.34
N LEU A 4 8.78 2.09 -6.38
CA LEU A 4 9.97 2.76 -5.86
C LEU A 4 11.05 2.73 -6.93
N THR A 5 11.51 3.90 -7.38
CA THR A 5 12.43 3.98 -8.53
C THR A 5 13.83 4.40 -8.16
N ASN A 6 13.99 5.38 -7.28
CA ASN A 6 15.29 5.98 -6.99
C ASN A 6 15.40 6.42 -5.52
N PRO A 7 15.40 5.46 -4.58
CA PRO A 7 15.51 5.80 -3.17
C PRO A 7 16.89 6.43 -2.87
N THR A 8 16.89 7.57 -2.19
CA THR A 8 18.08 8.31 -1.79
C THR A 8 18.08 8.57 -0.30
N THR A 9 19.25 8.90 0.25
CA THR A 9 19.40 9.24 1.67
C THR A 9 19.84 10.67 1.86
N ILE A 10 19.29 11.31 2.90
CA ILE A 10 19.67 12.66 3.31
C ILE A 10 19.99 12.62 4.80
N LYS A 11 21.12 13.23 5.19
CA LYS A 11 21.42 13.45 6.60
C LYS A 11 20.61 14.63 7.13
N ALA A 12 19.94 14.43 8.24
CA ALA A 12 19.17 15.46 8.93
C ALA A 12 19.50 15.46 10.43
N GLU A 13 18.99 16.47 11.14
CA GLU A 13 19.02 16.52 12.60
C GLU A 13 17.59 16.47 13.12
N LEU A 14 17.33 15.60 14.10
CA LEU A 14 16.12 15.67 14.91
C LEU A 14 16.42 16.32 16.25
N GLU A 15 15.49 17.16 16.72
CA GLU A 15 15.63 17.87 17.98
C GLU A 15 14.84 17.17 19.09
N PHE A 16 15.53 16.33 19.84
CA PHE A 16 14.94 15.58 20.95
C PHE A 16 14.85 16.38 22.25
N SER A 17 14.60 17.69 22.14
CA SER A 17 14.59 18.60 23.30
C SER A 17 13.48 18.23 24.30
N SER A 18 12.39 17.60 23.85
CA SER A 18 11.31 17.12 24.72
C SER A 18 11.68 15.91 25.59
N SER A 19 12.72 15.16 25.23
CA SER A 19 13.28 14.06 26.02
C SER A 19 14.61 14.42 26.72
N PHE A 20 14.96 15.71 26.76
CA PHE A 20 16.23 16.23 27.29
C PHE A 20 17.49 15.67 26.59
N GLN A 21 17.35 15.18 25.36
CA GLN A 21 18.45 14.69 24.55
C GLN A 21 19.00 15.81 23.64
N SER A 22 20.28 15.72 23.28
CA SER A 22 20.90 16.63 22.30
C SER A 22 20.30 16.41 20.91
N LYS A 23 20.53 17.35 19.99
CA LYS A 23 20.26 17.12 18.56
C LYS A 23 20.96 15.83 18.12
N ILE A 24 20.22 14.98 17.40
CA ILE A 24 20.73 13.70 16.92
C ILE A 24 20.75 13.74 15.40
N SER A 25 21.89 13.37 14.81
CA SER A 25 21.99 13.21 13.37
C SER A 25 21.34 11.88 12.96
N VAL A 26 20.39 11.95 12.04
CA VAL A 26 19.66 10.80 11.51
C VAL A 26 19.78 10.72 10.00
N THR A 27 19.49 9.54 9.46
CA THR A 27 19.38 9.31 8.03
C THR A 27 17.91 9.26 7.65
N GLN A 28 17.51 10.12 6.73
CA GLN A 28 16.19 10.10 6.12
C GLN A 28 16.24 9.32 4.80
N LEU A 29 15.20 8.53 4.54
CA LEU A 29 15.00 7.83 3.27
C LEU A 29 13.98 8.60 2.44
N TRP A 30 14.33 8.91 1.20
CA TRP A 30 13.50 9.66 0.26
C TRP A 30 13.34 8.90 -1.05
N ASP A 31 12.22 9.07 -1.74
CA ASP A 31 12.03 8.69 -3.15
C ASP A 31 11.45 9.91 -3.87
N ASP A 32 12.24 10.47 -4.80
CA ASP A 32 12.05 11.81 -5.35
C ASP A 32 11.83 12.87 -4.25
N ASN A 33 10.61 13.42 -4.16
CA ASN A 33 10.21 14.46 -3.20
C ASN A 33 9.39 13.91 -2.02
N VAL A 34 9.32 12.59 -1.85
CA VAL A 34 8.57 11.97 -0.75
C VAL A 34 9.55 11.44 0.29
N GLN A 35 9.45 11.94 1.52
CA GLN A 35 10.13 11.34 2.65
C GLN A 35 9.41 10.04 3.03
N LEU A 36 10.07 8.91 2.78
CA LEU A 36 9.55 7.60 3.15
C LEU A 36 9.79 7.31 4.63
N ILE A 37 10.99 7.62 5.12
CA ILE A 37 11.39 7.37 6.52
C ILE A 37 12.09 8.61 7.05
N ASN A 38 11.65 9.13 8.19
CA ASN A 38 12.21 10.36 8.77
C ASN A 38 13.45 10.11 9.68
N ALA A 39 13.63 8.88 10.17
CA ALA A 39 14.83 8.45 10.87
C ALA A 39 15.02 6.93 10.76
N VAL A 40 15.82 6.49 9.80
CA VAL A 40 16.10 5.08 9.49
C VAL A 40 16.63 4.31 10.70
N GLU A 41 17.44 4.96 11.53
CA GLU A 41 18.08 4.37 12.71
C GLU A 41 17.07 4.04 13.82
N TYR A 42 15.87 4.62 13.80
CA TYR A 42 14.83 4.47 14.82
C TYR A 42 13.69 3.53 14.41
N VAL A 43 13.73 3.00 13.19
CA VAL A 43 12.79 1.96 12.76
C VAL A 43 13.16 0.64 13.42
N ASN A 44 12.19 -0.02 14.06
CA ASN A 44 12.41 -1.32 14.70
C ASN A 44 12.31 -2.46 13.68
N TRP A 45 13.36 -2.65 12.88
CA TRP A 45 13.41 -3.62 11.77
C TRP A 45 13.22 -5.10 12.17
N GLY A 46 13.25 -5.43 13.46
CA GLY A 46 13.01 -6.78 13.96
C GLY A 46 11.53 -7.14 14.14
N GLU A 47 10.62 -6.17 13.98
CA GLU A 47 9.18 -6.36 14.13
C GLU A 47 8.50 -6.50 12.76
N ALA A 48 7.34 -7.15 12.73
CA ALA A 48 6.54 -7.25 11.50
C ALA A 48 5.92 -5.89 11.13
N GLU A 49 5.47 -5.15 12.13
CA GLU A 49 4.85 -3.84 11.97
C GLU A 49 5.85 -2.75 12.32
N LEU A 50 6.10 -1.87 11.36
CA LEU A 50 7.13 -0.84 11.43
C LEU A 50 6.49 0.53 11.52
N GLN A 51 7.17 1.48 12.16
CA GLN A 51 6.79 2.89 12.09
C GLN A 51 7.85 3.66 11.32
N PHE A 52 7.52 4.14 10.13
CA PHE A 52 8.44 4.86 9.26
C PHE A 52 8.56 6.35 9.61
N ILE A 53 7.51 6.92 10.22
CA ILE A 53 7.50 8.29 10.69
C ILE A 53 7.47 8.28 12.23
N VAL A 54 8.63 8.42 12.85
CA VAL A 54 8.78 8.46 14.30
C VAL A 54 8.65 9.89 14.84
N CYS A 55 8.48 10.04 16.15
CA CYS A 55 8.33 11.35 16.78
C CYS A 55 9.63 12.15 16.67
N GLU A 56 9.57 13.33 16.05
CA GLU A 56 10.74 14.20 15.90
C GLU A 56 11.25 14.78 17.22
N ALA A 57 10.43 14.72 18.28
CA ALA A 57 10.75 15.30 19.59
C ALA A 57 11.37 14.29 20.57
N CYS A 58 11.26 12.98 20.34
CA CYS A 58 11.80 11.97 21.26
C CYS A 58 12.34 10.70 20.59
N GLY A 59 12.07 10.47 19.30
CA GLY A 59 12.50 9.29 18.55
C GLY A 59 11.84 7.97 18.98
N ILE A 60 10.91 8.00 19.94
CA ILE A 60 10.28 6.79 20.48
C ILE A 60 9.21 6.28 19.51
N VAL A 61 9.36 5.03 19.08
CA VAL A 61 8.35 4.30 18.28
C VAL A 61 7.03 4.23 19.05
N GLY A 62 5.94 4.54 18.37
CA GLY A 62 4.58 4.62 18.91
C GLY A 62 4.25 5.92 19.66
N CYS A 63 5.20 6.83 19.83
CA CYS A 63 4.90 8.15 20.39
C CYS A 63 4.21 9.07 19.37
N GLN A 64 4.64 9.00 18.12
CA GLN A 64 4.00 9.71 17.02
C GLN A 64 2.73 8.94 16.61
N PRO A 65 1.56 9.58 16.50
CA PRO A 65 0.41 8.94 15.86
C PRO A 65 0.69 8.74 14.37
N GLN A 66 0.13 7.66 13.82
CA GLN A 66 0.26 7.26 12.41
C GLN A 66 1.68 6.84 12.04
N GLY A 67 1.97 6.73 10.74
CA GLY A 67 3.29 6.36 10.24
C GLY A 67 3.55 4.86 10.21
N TRP A 68 2.53 4.04 10.46
CA TRP A 68 2.65 2.59 10.57
C TRP A 68 2.55 1.90 9.21
N VAL A 69 3.48 0.98 8.95
CA VAL A 69 3.59 0.24 7.71
C VAL A 69 3.92 -1.22 7.98
N GLU A 70 3.63 -2.08 7.01
CA GLU A 70 4.07 -3.46 6.97
C GLU A 70 4.86 -3.70 5.67
N LEU A 71 5.83 -4.62 5.75
CA LEU A 71 6.54 -5.13 4.59
C LEU A 71 6.03 -6.53 4.27
N LYS A 72 5.51 -6.70 3.06
CA LYS A 72 5.00 -7.99 2.56
C LYS A 72 5.69 -8.35 1.26
N ARG A 73 5.66 -9.63 0.90
CA ARG A 73 6.05 -10.07 -0.43
C ARG A 73 4.96 -10.85 -1.12
N ALA A 74 4.90 -10.74 -2.43
CA ALA A 74 4.15 -11.64 -3.29
C ALA A 74 4.95 -11.86 -4.56
N ASP A 75 5.09 -13.13 -4.95
CA ASP A 75 5.95 -13.54 -6.08
C ASP A 75 7.37 -12.93 -5.96
N SER A 76 7.75 -12.05 -6.88
CA SER A 76 9.05 -11.39 -6.98
C SER A 76 9.00 -9.91 -6.58
N VAL A 77 7.98 -9.51 -5.81
CA VAL A 77 7.70 -8.11 -5.44
C VAL A 77 7.57 -7.95 -3.94
N VAL A 78 8.15 -6.86 -3.42
CA VAL A 78 7.96 -6.38 -2.05
C VAL A 78 6.97 -5.22 -2.05
N PHE A 79 6.09 -5.21 -1.06
CA PHE A 79 5.13 -4.16 -0.79
C PHE A 79 5.51 -3.42 0.48
N ILE A 80 5.55 -2.10 0.41
CA ILE A 80 5.47 -1.22 1.58
C ILE A 80 4.04 -0.70 1.61
N MET A 81 3.28 -1.13 2.60
CA MET A 81 1.83 -0.93 2.66
C MET A 81 1.42 -0.51 4.07
N PRO A 82 0.22 0.06 4.26
CA PRO A 82 -0.28 0.30 5.60
C PRO A 82 -0.32 -0.99 6.42
N ALA A 83 -0.09 -0.88 7.73
CA ALA A 83 -0.19 -2.00 8.67
C ALA A 83 -1.67 -2.39 8.90
N PHE A 84 -2.33 -2.91 7.86
CA PHE A 84 -3.78 -3.18 7.88
C PHE A 84 -4.17 -4.08 9.05
N THR A 85 -3.34 -5.08 9.35
CA THR A 85 -3.62 -6.02 10.44
C THR A 85 -3.60 -5.31 11.80
N THR A 86 -2.66 -4.39 12.03
CA THR A 86 -2.62 -3.57 13.25
C THR A 86 -3.85 -2.66 13.34
N ILE A 87 -4.21 -1.99 12.24
CA ILE A 87 -5.39 -1.12 12.17
C ILE A 87 -6.67 -1.91 12.50
N GLU A 88 -6.84 -3.11 11.94
CA GLU A 88 -8.02 -3.93 12.17
C GLU A 88 -8.12 -4.44 13.61
N LYS A 89 -6.97 -4.78 14.23
CA LYS A 89 -6.91 -5.25 15.63
C LYS A 89 -7.05 -4.12 16.65
N ALA A 90 -6.79 -2.88 16.26
CA ALA A 90 -6.90 -1.74 17.16
C ALA A 90 -8.36 -1.51 17.57
N SER A 91 -8.58 -1.10 18.82
CA SER A 91 -9.90 -0.66 19.25
C SER A 91 -10.39 0.52 18.41
N GLU A 92 -11.69 0.64 18.18
CA GLU A 92 -12.28 1.68 17.32
C GLU A 92 -11.77 3.10 17.62
N LYS A 93 -11.59 3.44 18.90
CA LYS A 93 -11.08 4.75 19.35
C LYS A 93 -9.60 5.00 19.05
N ARG A 94 -8.86 3.98 18.65
CA ARG A 94 -7.40 4.01 18.44
C ARG A 94 -6.99 3.67 17.01
N LYS A 95 -7.91 3.28 16.13
CA LYS A 95 -7.59 2.96 14.72
C LYS A 95 -6.82 4.09 14.03
N GLU A 96 -7.19 5.34 14.32
CA GLU A 96 -6.52 6.53 13.76
C GLU A 96 -5.05 6.66 14.20
N GLU A 97 -4.67 6.12 15.37
CA GLU A 97 -3.28 6.14 15.85
C GLU A 97 -2.38 5.22 15.01
N TYR A 98 -2.95 4.23 14.34
CA TYR A 98 -2.24 3.21 13.56
C TYR A 98 -2.33 3.43 12.05
N LEU A 99 -2.86 4.57 11.61
CA LEU A 99 -2.92 4.89 10.18
C LEU A 99 -1.50 4.97 9.57
N PRO A 100 -1.38 4.72 8.25
CA PRO A 100 -0.10 4.82 7.57
C PRO A 100 0.40 6.27 7.47
N PRO A 101 1.66 6.47 7.04
CA PRO A 101 2.11 7.79 6.61
C PRO A 101 1.18 8.40 5.54
N HIS A 102 1.04 9.73 5.56
CA HIS A 102 0.14 10.46 4.66
C HIS A 102 0.38 10.13 3.18
N TYR A 103 1.64 9.95 2.77
CA TYR A 103 1.98 9.64 1.39
C TYR A 103 1.35 8.33 0.90
N LEU A 104 1.19 7.30 1.75
CA LEU A 104 0.50 6.07 1.38
C LEU A 104 -1.02 6.28 1.25
N LEU A 105 -1.61 7.18 2.04
CA LEU A 105 -3.03 7.54 1.94
C LEU A 105 -3.36 8.33 0.66
N GLU A 106 -2.39 9.09 0.15
CA GLU A 106 -2.55 9.90 -1.05
C GLU A 106 -2.28 9.13 -2.34
N ARG A 107 -1.24 8.30 -2.35
CA ARG A 107 -0.71 7.73 -3.59
C ARG A 107 -0.88 6.18 -3.66
N GLY A 108 -1.28 5.52 -2.57
CA GLY A 108 -1.41 4.06 -2.46
C GLY A 108 -0.22 3.31 -1.84
N ALA A 109 -0.14 1.99 -2.03
CA ALA A 109 1.01 1.20 -1.57
C ALA A 109 2.25 1.42 -2.47
N ILE A 110 3.43 1.09 -1.96
CA ILE A 110 4.67 1.08 -2.75
C ILE A 110 4.98 -0.35 -3.14
N CYS A 111 5.36 -0.58 -4.40
CA CYS A 111 5.90 -1.87 -4.87
C CYS A 111 7.36 -1.77 -5.31
N ILE A 112 8.11 -2.84 -5.09
CA ILE A 112 9.53 -2.90 -5.38
C ILE A 112 9.87 -4.30 -5.88
N GLU A 113 10.52 -4.39 -7.04
CA GLU A 113 11.04 -5.67 -7.53
C GLU A 113 12.10 -6.21 -6.56
N GLN A 114 12.07 -7.53 -6.31
CA GLN A 114 12.95 -8.23 -5.37
C GLN A 114 14.42 -7.86 -5.57
N LYS A 115 14.87 -7.80 -6.84
CA LYS A 115 16.25 -7.44 -7.17
C LYS A 115 16.58 -6.02 -6.75
N SER A 116 15.68 -5.07 -6.97
CA SER A 116 15.87 -3.67 -6.58
C SER A 116 15.79 -3.50 -5.07
N TYR A 117 14.90 -4.24 -4.40
CA TYR A 117 14.79 -4.28 -2.95
C TYR A 117 16.11 -4.71 -2.31
N ALA A 118 16.64 -5.89 -2.69
CA ALA A 118 17.86 -6.45 -2.13
C ALA A 118 19.11 -5.61 -2.43
N ASN A 119 19.21 -5.04 -3.64
CA ASN A 119 20.39 -4.29 -4.06
C ASN A 119 20.37 -2.81 -3.65
N THR A 120 19.21 -2.27 -3.27
CA THR A 120 19.06 -0.84 -2.97
C THR A 120 18.63 -0.60 -1.54
N LEU A 121 17.45 -1.06 -1.14
CA LEU A 121 16.93 -0.78 0.20
C LEU A 121 17.74 -1.47 1.30
N CYS A 122 18.07 -2.76 1.12
CA CYS A 122 18.89 -3.48 2.09
C CYS A 122 20.34 -2.96 2.18
N GLN A 123 20.79 -2.12 1.23
CA GLN A 123 22.09 -1.42 1.32
C GLN A 123 21.98 -0.09 2.07
N ILE A 124 20.78 0.50 2.13
CA ILE A 124 20.52 1.78 2.78
C ILE A 124 20.24 1.60 4.27
N ALA A 125 19.47 0.57 4.62
CA ALA A 125 19.02 0.32 5.99
C ALA A 125 18.95 -1.18 6.28
N ALA A 126 18.69 -1.53 7.54
CA ALA A 126 18.54 -2.90 8.01
C ALA A 126 17.17 -3.50 7.63
N PHE A 127 16.69 -3.24 6.42
CA PHE A 127 15.51 -3.91 5.87
C PHE A 127 15.69 -5.43 5.95
N PRO A 128 14.66 -6.19 6.36
CA PRO A 128 14.74 -7.65 6.42
C PRO A 128 14.99 -8.24 5.04
N ASP A 129 15.67 -9.38 4.98
CA ASP A 129 15.87 -10.10 3.72
C ASP A 129 14.53 -10.47 3.09
N PHE A 130 14.51 -10.53 1.74
CA PHE A 130 13.28 -10.82 1.00
C PHE A 130 12.57 -12.09 1.50
N GLU A 131 13.30 -13.18 1.74
CA GLU A 131 12.69 -14.44 2.18
C GLU A 131 12.13 -14.39 3.61
N ALA A 132 12.61 -13.46 4.44
CA ALA A 132 12.11 -13.24 5.79
C ALA A 132 10.80 -12.43 5.82
N LEU A 133 10.45 -11.76 4.71
CA LEU A 133 9.18 -11.05 4.60
C LEU A 133 8.00 -12.03 4.57
N SER A 134 6.96 -11.70 5.34
CA SER A 134 5.71 -12.45 5.33
C SER A 134 4.99 -12.29 3.98
N LEU A 135 4.28 -13.35 3.58
CA LEU A 135 3.52 -13.37 2.34
C LEU A 135 2.30 -12.45 2.43
N LEU A 136 2.01 -11.74 1.34
CA LEU A 136 0.79 -10.96 1.20
C LEU A 136 -0.43 -11.89 1.20
N SER A 137 -1.40 -11.63 2.06
CA SER A 137 -2.69 -12.33 2.09
C SER A 137 -3.67 -11.76 1.07
N ALA A 138 -4.67 -12.55 0.67
CA ALA A 138 -5.74 -12.10 -0.22
C ALA A 138 -6.56 -10.95 0.39
N TRP A 139 -6.82 -10.99 1.70
CA TRP A 139 -7.41 -9.87 2.43
C TRP A 139 -6.56 -8.59 2.33
N GLU A 140 -5.25 -8.66 2.58
CA GLU A 140 -4.35 -7.51 2.43
C GLU A 140 -4.33 -6.98 0.98
N ALA A 141 -4.31 -7.86 -0.01
CA ALA A 141 -4.40 -7.47 -1.42
C ALA A 141 -5.71 -6.74 -1.74
N SER A 142 -6.84 -7.16 -1.15
CA SER A 142 -8.11 -6.44 -1.28
C SER A 142 -8.06 -5.03 -0.67
N LYS A 143 -7.32 -4.86 0.42
CA LYS A 143 -7.13 -3.57 1.09
C LYS A 143 -6.20 -2.64 0.31
N ILE A 144 -5.16 -3.18 -0.33
CA ILE A 144 -4.35 -2.43 -1.31
C ILE A 144 -5.25 -1.95 -2.45
N PHE A 145 -6.06 -2.84 -3.03
CA PHE A 145 -6.97 -2.46 -4.12
C PHE A 145 -8.01 -1.40 -3.70
N GLN A 146 -8.57 -1.51 -2.48
CA GLN A 146 -9.45 -0.49 -1.90
C GLN A 146 -8.76 0.87 -1.77
N LEU A 147 -7.52 0.89 -1.27
CA LEU A 147 -6.72 2.10 -1.06
C LEU A 147 -6.43 2.83 -2.38
N GLU A 148 -6.31 2.08 -3.48
CA GLU A 148 -5.93 2.58 -4.80
C GLU A 148 -7.11 2.98 -5.67
N ALA A 149 -8.33 2.68 -5.23
CA ALA A 149 -9.53 3.08 -5.93
C ALA A 149 -9.58 4.62 -6.01
N PRO A 150 -9.82 5.20 -7.20
CA PRO A 150 -9.75 6.64 -7.40
C PRO A 150 -10.75 7.35 -6.51
N SER A 151 -10.33 8.45 -5.89
CA SER A 151 -11.13 9.21 -4.91
C SER A 151 -11.85 8.35 -3.87
N ARG A 152 -11.30 7.17 -3.54
CA ARG A 152 -11.86 6.23 -2.57
C ARG A 152 -13.27 5.79 -2.94
N VAL A 153 -13.54 5.53 -4.22
CA VAL A 153 -14.84 4.98 -4.67
C VAL A 153 -15.19 3.64 -4.02
N LEU A 154 -14.20 2.93 -3.46
CA LEU A 154 -14.39 1.72 -2.63
C LEU A 154 -14.48 2.01 -1.11
N GLY A 155 -14.64 3.27 -0.72
CA GLY A 155 -14.70 3.69 0.67
C GLY A 155 -13.33 3.92 1.33
N HIS A 156 -13.37 4.32 2.60
CA HIS A 156 -12.17 4.56 3.40
C HIS A 156 -11.57 3.26 3.93
N LEU A 157 -10.25 3.28 4.18
CA LEU A 157 -9.50 2.11 4.66
C LEU A 157 -10.08 1.45 5.93
N LEU A 158 -10.62 2.28 6.83
CA LEU A 158 -11.23 1.84 8.10
C LEU A 158 -12.60 1.18 7.93
N ASN A 159 -13.19 1.28 6.74
CA ASN A 159 -14.51 0.76 6.43
C ASN A 159 -14.41 -0.45 5.49
N PRO A 160 -15.44 -1.31 5.47
CA PRO A 160 -15.59 -2.32 4.43
C PRO A 160 -15.59 -1.70 3.02
N SER A 161 -15.14 -2.46 2.04
CA SER A 161 -15.16 -2.04 0.64
C SER A 161 -16.60 -2.04 0.12
N GLU A 162 -17.07 -0.89 -0.37
CA GLU A 162 -18.40 -0.73 -0.95
C GLU A 162 -18.28 0.06 -2.26
N LEU A 163 -18.99 -0.38 -3.31
CA LEU A 163 -19.07 0.35 -4.58
C LEU A 163 -20.53 0.74 -4.85
N TYR A 164 -20.81 2.04 -4.87
CA TYR A 164 -22.11 2.53 -5.31
C TYR A 164 -22.22 2.39 -6.83
N GLN A 165 -23.14 1.56 -7.33
CA GLN A 165 -23.23 1.27 -8.77
C GLN A 165 -23.43 2.52 -9.62
N ASP A 166 -24.14 3.53 -9.09
CA ASP A 166 -24.40 4.78 -9.80
C ASP A 166 -23.14 5.64 -10.00
N ILE A 167 -22.04 5.33 -9.29
CA ILE A 167 -20.76 6.01 -9.48
C ILE A 167 -20.06 5.55 -10.75
N VAL A 168 -20.36 4.36 -11.27
CA VAL A 168 -19.77 3.84 -12.51
C VAL A 168 -20.71 4.19 -13.66
N ILE A 169 -20.24 4.99 -14.60
CA ILE A 169 -21.07 5.50 -15.72
C ILE A 169 -20.77 4.82 -17.05
N ALA A 170 -19.57 4.24 -17.21
CA ALA A 170 -19.18 3.52 -18.41
C ALA A 170 -18.07 2.50 -18.13
N SER A 171 -17.85 1.61 -19.08
CA SER A 171 -16.74 0.66 -19.12
C SER A 171 -16.11 0.72 -20.51
N SER A 172 -14.79 0.49 -20.61
CA SER A 172 -14.11 0.36 -21.89
C SER A 172 -14.60 -0.86 -22.68
N GLU A 173 -15.11 -1.87 -21.98
CA GLU A 173 -15.55 -3.14 -22.54
C GLU A 173 -16.85 -3.63 -21.88
N GLY A 174 -17.75 -4.21 -22.68
CA GLY A 174 -18.98 -4.84 -22.20
C GLY A 174 -19.93 -3.88 -21.45
N ASN A 175 -20.78 -4.46 -20.61
CA ASN A 175 -21.75 -3.69 -19.81
C ASN A 175 -21.14 -3.25 -18.48
N PHE A 176 -21.08 -1.93 -18.25
CA PHE A 176 -20.46 -1.38 -17.03
C PHE A 176 -21.11 -1.85 -15.72
N LYS A 177 -22.41 -2.17 -15.71
CA LYS A 177 -23.10 -2.68 -14.51
C LYS A 177 -22.66 -4.09 -14.18
N GLU A 178 -22.50 -4.93 -15.20
CA GLU A 178 -21.96 -6.29 -15.03
C GLU A 178 -20.52 -6.23 -14.53
N GLN A 179 -19.69 -5.36 -15.11
CA GLN A 179 -18.30 -5.19 -14.65
C GLN A 179 -18.20 -4.64 -13.23
N ALA A 180 -19.02 -3.66 -12.86
CA ALA A 180 -19.08 -3.16 -11.49
C ALA A 180 -19.51 -4.25 -10.50
N PHE A 181 -20.45 -5.12 -10.90
CA PHE A 181 -20.87 -6.27 -10.10
C PHE A 181 -19.75 -7.30 -9.94
N GLU A 182 -19.06 -7.65 -11.02
CA GLU A 182 -17.92 -8.58 -10.97
C GLU A 182 -16.77 -8.02 -10.12
N LEU A 183 -16.45 -6.74 -10.26
CA LEU A 183 -15.44 -6.07 -9.43
C LEU A 183 -15.75 -6.21 -7.94
N ILE A 184 -16.96 -5.85 -7.51
CA ILE A 184 -17.29 -5.90 -6.09
C ILE A 184 -17.36 -7.36 -5.58
N SER A 185 -17.77 -8.29 -6.43
CA SER A 185 -17.72 -9.74 -6.14
C SER A 185 -16.28 -10.20 -5.87
N LEU A 186 -15.33 -9.86 -6.75
CA LEU A 186 -13.92 -10.19 -6.60
C LEU A 186 -13.31 -9.57 -5.33
N VAL A 187 -13.56 -8.28 -5.08
CA VAL A 187 -13.09 -7.59 -3.86
C VAL A 187 -13.64 -8.26 -2.60
N ASN A 188 -14.92 -8.60 -2.58
CA ASN A 188 -15.56 -9.27 -1.44
C ASN A 188 -15.02 -10.69 -1.21
N ASN A 189 -14.73 -11.44 -2.29
CA ASN A 189 -14.15 -12.77 -2.19
C ASN A 189 -12.74 -12.70 -1.59
N LEU A 190 -11.90 -11.78 -2.07
CA LEU A 190 -10.56 -11.56 -1.51
C LEU A 190 -10.61 -11.07 -0.06
N SER A 191 -11.56 -10.20 0.29
CA SER A 191 -11.72 -9.66 1.65
C SER A 191 -12.08 -10.74 2.68
N ARG A 192 -12.57 -11.90 2.26
CA ARG A 192 -12.90 -13.04 3.13
C ARG A 192 -11.86 -14.16 3.07
N ASP A 193 -10.89 -14.04 2.19
CA ASP A 193 -9.87 -15.06 1.96
C ASP A 193 -8.60 -14.73 2.76
N THR A 194 -8.23 -15.65 3.64
CA THR A 194 -7.04 -15.54 4.48
C THR A 194 -5.81 -16.23 3.88
N ARG A 195 -5.95 -16.84 2.69
CA ARG A 195 -4.83 -17.48 1.99
C ARG A 195 -3.89 -16.42 1.41
N THR A 196 -2.71 -16.86 1.00
CA THR A 196 -1.75 -16.02 0.27
C THR A 196 -2.35 -15.53 -1.04
N ALA A 197 -2.24 -14.23 -1.30
CA ALA A 197 -2.61 -13.62 -2.56
C ALA A 197 -1.72 -14.13 -3.68
N LYS A 198 -2.32 -14.43 -4.83
CA LYS A 198 -1.58 -14.75 -6.04
C LYS A 198 -1.50 -13.50 -6.88
N LEU A 199 -0.30 -12.94 -6.97
CA LEU A 199 -0.01 -11.83 -7.86
C LEU A 199 0.83 -12.33 -9.03
N ARG A 200 0.52 -11.80 -10.21
CA ARG A 200 1.34 -11.99 -11.41
C ARG A 200 1.37 -10.71 -12.21
N ARG A 201 2.38 -10.60 -13.08
CA ARG A 201 2.42 -9.51 -14.06
C ARG A 201 1.36 -9.69 -15.14
N LEU A 202 0.90 -8.56 -15.66
CA LEU A 202 0.10 -8.48 -16.88
C LEU A 202 0.85 -9.15 -18.04
N THR A 203 0.12 -9.92 -18.84
CA THR A 203 0.63 -10.59 -20.04
C THR A 203 -0.12 -10.10 -21.28
N GLU A 204 0.33 -10.50 -22.47
CA GLU A 204 -0.35 -10.20 -23.74
C GLU A 204 -1.76 -10.81 -23.87
N TYR A 205 -2.08 -11.81 -23.05
CA TYR A 205 -3.38 -12.48 -23.04
C TYR A 205 -4.40 -11.77 -22.13
N ASP A 206 -3.97 -10.76 -21.38
CA ASP A 206 -4.80 -10.03 -20.44
C ASP A 206 -5.34 -8.75 -21.08
N GLN A 207 -6.66 -8.62 -21.13
CA GLN A 207 -7.33 -7.40 -21.55
C GLN A 207 -7.67 -6.57 -20.30
N ILE A 208 -7.09 -5.38 -20.19
CA ILE A 208 -7.44 -4.43 -19.13
C ILE A 208 -8.81 -3.83 -19.45
N ILE A 209 -9.67 -3.79 -18.43
CA ILE A 209 -10.98 -3.16 -18.50
C ILE A 209 -10.98 -1.96 -17.57
N SER A 210 -11.24 -0.80 -18.17
CA SER A 210 -11.34 0.48 -17.47
C SER A 210 -12.78 0.80 -17.14
N LEU A 211 -13.03 1.24 -15.91
CA LEU A 211 -14.30 1.81 -15.46
C LEU A 211 -14.18 3.33 -15.42
N TYR A 212 -15.19 4.03 -15.91
CA TYR A 212 -15.26 5.49 -15.83
C TYR A 212 -16.20 5.87 -14.70
N VAL A 213 -15.70 6.67 -13.75
CA VAL A 213 -16.44 7.00 -12.52
C VAL A 213 -16.89 8.46 -12.49
N ASP A 214 -18.14 8.68 -12.06
CA ASP A 214 -18.78 9.99 -11.92
C ASP A 214 -18.38 10.69 -10.63
N ILE A 215 -17.13 11.16 -10.63
CA ILE A 215 -16.53 11.95 -9.57
C ILE A 215 -15.71 13.08 -10.20
N SER A 216 -15.27 14.04 -9.39
CA SER A 216 -14.49 15.19 -9.89
C SER A 216 -13.31 14.73 -10.74
N GLY A 217 -13.27 15.17 -12.00
CA GLY A 217 -12.24 14.83 -12.96
C GLY A 217 -12.53 13.59 -13.83
N PHE A 218 -13.67 12.91 -13.63
CA PHE A 218 -14.10 11.73 -14.39
C PHE A 218 -12.97 10.72 -14.65
N PRO A 219 -12.26 10.26 -13.61
CA PRO A 219 -11.08 9.45 -13.80
C PRO A 219 -11.43 8.11 -14.45
N GLU A 220 -10.56 7.70 -15.36
CA GLU A 220 -10.50 6.34 -15.86
C GLU A 220 -9.84 5.46 -14.79
N TRP A 221 -10.52 4.40 -14.38
CA TRP A 221 -10.02 3.44 -13.42
C TRP A 221 -9.78 2.08 -14.09
N LYS A 222 -8.52 1.75 -14.34
CA LYS A 222 -8.13 0.39 -14.72
C LYS A 222 -8.31 -0.51 -13.50
N ALA A 223 -9.39 -1.27 -13.48
CA ALA A 223 -9.82 -1.96 -12.26
C ALA A 223 -9.87 -3.47 -12.44
N LEU A 224 -10.12 -3.93 -13.67
CA LEU A 224 -10.29 -5.33 -14.00
C LEU A 224 -9.33 -5.76 -15.11
N SER A 225 -9.04 -7.05 -15.13
CA SER A 225 -8.43 -7.76 -16.25
C SER A 225 -9.31 -8.95 -16.64
N TYR A 226 -9.37 -9.25 -17.94
CA TYR A 226 -10.00 -10.45 -18.46
C TYR A 226 -9.03 -11.23 -19.35
N ASN A 227 -8.85 -12.52 -19.09
CA ASN A 227 -7.91 -13.37 -19.82
C ASN A 227 -8.58 -14.33 -20.83
N GLY A 228 -9.84 -14.08 -21.19
CA GLY A 228 -10.64 -14.99 -22.02
C GLY A 228 -11.40 -16.08 -21.26
N LEU A 229 -11.10 -16.29 -19.97
CA LEU A 229 -11.76 -17.28 -19.12
C LEU A 229 -12.43 -16.67 -17.90
N ARG A 230 -11.76 -15.75 -17.21
CA ARG A 230 -12.23 -15.17 -15.95
C ARG A 230 -11.78 -13.72 -15.79
N TYR A 231 -12.53 -12.98 -14.96
CA TYR A 231 -12.13 -11.68 -14.47
C TYR A 231 -11.18 -11.81 -13.28
N SER A 232 -10.23 -10.88 -13.19
CA SER A 232 -9.31 -10.69 -12.08
C SER A 232 -9.19 -9.20 -11.78
N LEU A 233 -8.72 -8.83 -10.58
CA LEU A 233 -8.47 -7.41 -10.25
C LEU A 233 -7.14 -6.96 -10.85
N TYR A 234 -7.12 -5.75 -11.40
CA TYR A 234 -5.89 -5.12 -11.91
C TYR A 234 -5.36 -4.08 -10.92
N LEU A 235 -4.07 -4.15 -10.62
CA LEU A 235 -3.33 -3.15 -9.87
C LEU A 235 -2.29 -2.50 -10.78
N GLU A 236 -2.21 -1.18 -10.78
CA GLU A 236 -1.09 -0.48 -11.40
C GLU A 236 0.23 -0.89 -10.72
N PRO A 237 1.41 -0.74 -11.34
CA PRO A 237 1.64 -0.39 -12.74
C PRO A 237 1.47 -1.58 -13.71
N GLY A 238 0.94 -2.74 -13.29
CA GLY A 238 0.84 -3.89 -14.19
C GLY A 238 0.73 -5.27 -13.52
N TYR A 239 0.07 -5.36 -12.36
CA TYR A 239 -0.14 -6.60 -11.64
C TYR A 239 -1.60 -7.02 -11.66
N ILE A 240 -1.82 -8.33 -11.62
CA ILE A 240 -3.14 -8.95 -11.53
C ILE A 240 -3.23 -9.74 -10.23
N ILE A 241 -4.33 -9.58 -9.49
CA ILE A 241 -4.68 -10.41 -8.34
C ILE A 241 -5.62 -11.52 -8.83
N ASP A 242 -5.16 -12.78 -8.77
CA ASP A 242 -5.77 -13.97 -9.38
C ASP A 242 -6.67 -14.83 -8.48
#